data_AF-A0A0K8W970-F1
#
_entry.id   AF-A0A0K8W970-F1
#
_cell.length_a   1.000
_cell.length_b   1.000
_cell.length_c   1.000
_cell.angle_alpha   90.00
_cell.angle_beta   90.00
_cell.angle_gamma   90.00
#
_symmetry.space_group_name_H-M   'P 1'
#
loop_
_entity.id
_entity.type
_entity.pdbx_description
1 polymer ?
#
loop_
_entity_poly.entity_id
_entity_poly.type
_entity_poly.pdbx_seq_one_letter_code
_entity_poly.pdbx_strand_id
1 'polypeptide(L)'
;MKSQLFGLAIFAILIVIVSATKVRYDNYKVFKIRTQNPEQQKWIEQLASDSRNFNLWHSGVEGEVHIMVNPQKLIYLQNYTRSFNMPFEVMVSNVQSLIDGEQPPKTTDDLNDFGWTRYYPLSAIETFIDDILDKYPRVTSQIDIGTSFEGRKIRGIKISYKEGNPGIFIESNI
;
A
#
# COMPACT_ATOMS: atom_id res chain seq x y z
N MET A 1 28.95 15.93 -50.42
CA MET A 1 27.53 16.19 -50.08
C MET A 1 26.70 15.02 -50.56
N LYS A 2 25.77 14.53 -49.71
CA LYS A 2 24.81 13.42 -49.93
C LYS A 2 25.33 11.98 -49.69
N SER A 3 25.48 11.61 -48.42
CA SER A 3 25.09 10.26 -47.93
C SER A 3 24.91 10.18 -46.40
N GLN A 4 24.77 11.32 -45.72
CA GLN A 4 24.34 11.40 -44.31
C GLN A 4 22.81 11.28 -44.23
N LEU A 5 22.25 10.14 -44.66
CA LEU A 5 20.78 9.95 -44.67
C LEU A 5 20.30 8.52 -44.41
N PHE A 6 21.16 7.61 -43.98
CA PHE A 6 20.80 6.20 -43.76
C PHE A 6 21.11 5.68 -42.34
N GLY A 7 21.05 6.56 -41.34
CA GLY A 7 21.13 6.19 -39.92
C GLY A 7 19.91 6.62 -39.10
N LEU A 8 18.85 7.14 -39.74
CA LEU A 8 17.61 7.56 -39.06
C LEU A 8 16.65 6.38 -38.83
N ALA A 9 17.20 5.16 -38.72
CA ALA A 9 16.45 3.94 -38.38
C ALA A 9 16.48 3.63 -36.88
N ILE A 10 17.08 4.50 -36.05
CA ILE A 10 17.16 4.36 -34.60
C ILE A 10 16.42 5.54 -33.96
N PHE A 11 15.12 5.67 -34.17
CA PHE A 11 14.29 6.52 -33.29
C PHE A 11 12.79 6.17 -33.37
N ALA A 12 12.48 4.90 -33.64
CA ALA A 12 11.15 4.35 -33.38
C ALA A 12 11.23 3.40 -32.18
N ILE A 13 11.88 3.85 -31.10
CA ILE A 13 11.55 3.32 -29.77
C ILE A 13 10.15 3.87 -29.50
N LEU A 14 9.14 3.06 -29.81
CA LEU A 14 7.82 3.15 -29.20
C LEU A 14 8.04 3.02 -27.69
N ILE A 15 8.31 4.15 -27.03
CA ILE A 15 8.07 4.28 -25.61
C ILE A 15 6.55 4.23 -25.50
N VAL A 16 6.01 3.02 -25.31
CA VAL A 16 4.67 2.85 -24.77
C VAL A 16 4.77 3.41 -23.35
N ILE A 17 4.44 4.70 -23.21
CA ILE A 17 4.19 5.30 -21.91
C ILE A 17 2.94 4.61 -21.40
N VAL A 18 3.12 3.53 -20.66
CA VAL A 18 2.07 2.97 -19.80
C VAL A 18 1.78 4.06 -18.78
N SER A 19 0.86 4.96 -19.11
CA SER A 19 0.31 5.88 -18.13
C SER A 19 -0.57 5.05 -17.23
N ALA A 20 0.01 4.55 -16.13
CA ALA A 20 -0.76 4.00 -15.03
C ALA A 20 -1.58 5.16 -14.45
N THR A 21 -2.83 5.30 -14.90
CA THR A 21 -3.74 6.30 -14.37
C THR A 21 -4.01 5.98 -12.90
N LYS A 22 -3.81 6.96 -12.01
CA LYS A 22 -4.16 6.83 -10.59
C LYS A 22 -5.60 6.33 -10.48
N VAL A 23 -5.78 5.14 -9.88
CA VAL A 23 -7.11 4.59 -9.62
C VAL A 23 -7.80 5.48 -8.58
N ARG A 24 -9.07 5.77 -8.82
CA ARG A 24 -9.93 6.49 -7.87
C ARG A 24 -10.96 5.55 -7.27
N TYR A 25 -11.30 5.80 -6.02
CA TYR A 25 -12.25 5.06 -5.20
C TYR A 25 -13.46 5.93 -4.84
N ASP A 26 -13.88 6.81 -5.76
CA ASP A 26 -15.00 7.71 -5.53
C ASP A 26 -16.27 6.94 -5.18
N ASN A 27 -16.89 7.29 -4.06
CA ASN A 27 -18.10 6.69 -3.50
C ASN A 27 -17.95 5.22 -3.06
N TYR A 28 -16.74 4.66 -3.05
CA TYR A 28 -16.51 3.38 -2.40
C TYR A 28 -16.77 3.57 -0.91
N LYS A 29 -17.52 2.63 -0.33
CA LYS A 29 -17.94 2.68 1.07
C LYS A 29 -17.39 1.50 1.83
N VAL A 30 -17.02 1.72 3.08
CA VAL A 30 -16.64 0.64 4.00
C VAL A 30 -17.82 0.38 4.93
N PHE A 31 -18.26 -0.86 4.98
CA PHE A 31 -19.32 -1.32 5.85
C PHE A 31 -18.76 -2.19 6.94
N LYS A 32 -19.24 -2.00 8.17
CA LYS A 32 -19.12 -2.95 9.26
C LYS A 32 -20.35 -3.82 9.28
N ILE A 33 -20.15 -5.12 9.10
CA ILE A 33 -21.20 -6.14 9.02
C ILE A 33 -21.06 -7.01 10.27
N ARG A 34 -22.16 -7.15 11.02
CA ARG A 34 -22.19 -8.01 12.20
C ARG A 34 -22.72 -9.39 11.84
N THR A 35 -21.97 -10.40 12.22
CA THR A 35 -22.29 -11.82 12.00
C THR A 35 -22.55 -12.49 13.33
N GLN A 36 -23.57 -13.32 13.40
CA GLN A 36 -24.04 -13.96 14.63
C GLN A 36 -23.41 -15.32 14.88
N ASN A 37 -22.78 -15.91 13.87
CA ASN A 37 -22.16 -17.23 13.93
C ASN A 37 -21.03 -17.35 12.88
N PRO A 38 -20.17 -18.38 13.00
CA PRO A 38 -19.06 -18.59 12.08
C PRO A 38 -19.48 -18.83 10.61
N GLU A 39 -20.69 -19.33 10.38
CA GLU A 39 -21.19 -19.59 9.03
C GLU A 39 -21.49 -18.30 8.28
N GLN A 40 -22.16 -17.34 8.93
CA GLN A 40 -22.40 -15.99 8.39
C GLN A 40 -21.09 -15.26 8.10
N GLN A 41 -20.10 -15.39 8.99
CA GLN A 41 -18.77 -14.83 8.78
C GLN A 41 -18.11 -15.42 7.52
N LYS A 42 -18.15 -16.75 7.39
CA LYS A 42 -17.63 -17.42 6.20
C LYS A 42 -18.34 -16.98 4.92
N TRP A 43 -19.66 -16.82 4.95
CA TRP A 43 -20.43 -16.36 3.79
C TRP A 43 -20.01 -14.97 3.34
N ILE A 44 -19.85 -14.02 4.27
CA ILE A 44 -19.46 -12.66 3.92
C ILE A 44 -17.99 -12.57 3.48
N GLU A 45 -17.10 -13.37 4.05
CA GLU A 45 -15.71 -13.53 3.58
C GLU A 45 -15.65 -14.13 2.17
N GLN A 46 -16.47 -15.13 1.89
CA GLN A 46 -16.60 -15.71 0.55
C GLN A 46 -17.12 -14.68 -0.45
N LEU A 47 -18.08 -13.84 -0.07
CA LEU A 47 -18.50 -12.73 -0.92
C LEU A 47 -17.33 -11.77 -1.21
N ALA A 48 -16.49 -11.50 -0.21
CA ALA A 48 -15.31 -10.66 -0.34
C ALA A 48 -14.20 -11.24 -1.24
N SER A 49 -14.28 -12.52 -1.62
CA SER A 49 -13.33 -13.15 -2.56
C SER A 49 -13.39 -12.58 -3.99
N ASP A 50 -14.51 -11.94 -4.37
CA ASP A 50 -14.57 -11.13 -5.60
C ASP A 50 -13.89 -9.78 -5.38
N SER A 51 -12.55 -9.82 -5.37
CA SER A 51 -11.65 -8.68 -5.06
C SER A 51 -11.82 -7.47 -5.98
N ARG A 52 -12.50 -7.62 -7.12
CA ARG A 52 -12.81 -6.52 -8.04
C ARG A 52 -13.93 -5.61 -7.51
N ASN A 53 -14.79 -6.16 -6.66
CA ASN A 53 -16.03 -5.52 -6.22
C ASN A 53 -16.08 -5.32 -4.70
N PHE A 54 -15.41 -6.20 -3.96
CA PHE A 54 -15.37 -6.21 -2.52
C PHE A 54 -13.92 -6.31 -2.08
N ASN A 55 -13.55 -5.58 -1.04
CA ASN A 55 -12.21 -5.65 -0.48
C ASN A 55 -12.34 -5.78 1.04
N LEU A 56 -11.86 -6.92 1.56
CA LEU A 56 -11.92 -7.25 2.96
C LEU A 56 -10.87 -6.44 3.73
N TRP A 57 -11.33 -5.50 4.55
CA TRP A 57 -10.45 -4.66 5.38
C TRP A 57 -10.18 -5.31 6.73
N HIS A 58 -11.16 -6.04 7.26
CA HIS A 58 -11.04 -6.72 8.54
C HIS A 58 -11.96 -7.93 8.57
N SER A 59 -11.46 -9.03 9.13
CA SER A 59 -12.29 -10.13 9.61
C SER A 59 -11.75 -10.58 10.96
N GLY A 60 -12.51 -10.32 12.02
CA GLY A 60 -12.13 -10.63 13.40
C GLY A 60 -12.87 -11.85 13.95
N VAL A 61 -12.40 -12.39 15.07
CA VAL A 61 -13.02 -13.56 15.73
C VAL A 61 -14.38 -13.20 16.39
N GLU A 62 -14.66 -11.92 16.57
CA GLU A 62 -15.82 -11.40 17.34
C GLU A 62 -17.10 -11.23 16.51
N GLY A 63 -17.21 -11.91 15.37
CA GLY A 63 -18.40 -11.84 14.52
C GLY A 63 -18.56 -10.46 13.86
N GLU A 64 -17.45 -9.87 13.44
CA GLU A 64 -17.40 -8.55 12.82
C GLU A 64 -16.51 -8.58 11.59
N VAL A 65 -17.05 -8.09 10.47
CA VAL A 65 -16.36 -8.05 9.18
C VAL A 65 -16.48 -6.66 8.57
N HIS A 66 -15.36 -6.09 8.12
CA HIS A 66 -15.33 -4.80 7.43
C HIS A 66 -15.02 -5.00 5.95
N ILE A 67 -15.88 -4.48 5.08
CA ILE A 67 -15.71 -4.64 3.63
C ILE A 67 -15.88 -3.30 2.95
N MET A 68 -14.87 -2.92 2.15
CA MET A 68 -15.00 -1.86 1.16
C MET A 68 -15.74 -2.38 -0.07
N VAL A 69 -16.78 -1.66 -0.49
CA VAL A 69 -17.69 -2.07 -1.55
C VAL A 69 -17.66 -1.07 -2.71
N ASN A 70 -17.51 -1.61 -3.92
CA ASN A 70 -17.67 -0.87 -5.16
C ASN A 70 -19.10 -0.29 -5.25
N PRO A 71 -19.28 1.00 -5.59
CA PRO A 71 -20.59 1.64 -5.70
C PRO A 71 -21.61 0.84 -6.53
N GLN A 72 -21.15 0.19 -7.61
CA GLN A 72 -21.99 -0.61 -8.51
C GLN A 72 -22.55 -1.89 -7.86
N LYS A 73 -21.97 -2.33 -6.74
CA LYS A 73 -22.36 -3.54 -6.00
C LYS A 73 -23.00 -3.25 -4.65
N LEU A 74 -23.25 -1.98 -4.33
CA LEU A 74 -23.88 -1.59 -3.08
C LEU A 74 -25.25 -2.26 -2.88
N ILE A 75 -26.14 -2.20 -3.89
CA ILE A 75 -27.47 -2.83 -3.81
C ILE A 75 -27.36 -4.35 -3.65
N TYR A 76 -26.37 -4.97 -4.31
CA TYR A 76 -26.12 -6.40 -4.18
C TYR A 76 -25.75 -6.75 -2.73
N LEU A 77 -24.80 -6.02 -2.13
CA LEU A 77 -24.41 -6.22 -0.73
C LEU A 77 -25.63 -6.07 0.21
N GLN A 78 -26.41 -5.01 0.03
CA GLN A 78 -27.58 -4.73 0.89
C GLN A 78 -28.61 -5.85 0.84
N ASN A 79 -28.87 -6.40 -0.35
CA ASN A 79 -29.77 -7.54 -0.51
C ASN A 79 -29.17 -8.81 0.10
N TYR A 80 -27.87 -9.04 -0.09
CA TYR A 80 -27.16 -10.18 0.47
C TYR A 80 -27.24 -10.19 2.00
N THR A 81 -26.86 -9.08 2.64
CA THR A 81 -26.88 -8.97 4.11
C THR A 81 -28.30 -9.06 4.66
N ARG A 82 -29.31 -8.51 3.95
CA ARG A 82 -30.72 -8.64 4.34
C ARG A 82 -31.21 -10.08 4.31
N SER A 83 -30.90 -10.84 3.25
CA SER A 83 -31.33 -12.24 3.10
C SER A 83 -30.79 -13.15 4.20
N PHE A 84 -29.62 -12.83 4.74
CA PHE A 84 -28.98 -13.60 5.82
C PHE A 84 -29.12 -12.96 7.21
N ASN A 85 -29.95 -11.92 7.33
CA ASN A 85 -30.21 -11.20 8.58
C ASN A 85 -28.92 -10.68 9.27
N MET A 86 -27.97 -10.19 8.47
CA MET A 86 -26.72 -9.57 8.91
C MET A 86 -26.89 -8.04 8.92
N PRO A 87 -27.03 -7.39 10.08
CA PRO A 87 -27.10 -5.94 10.13
C PRO A 87 -25.74 -5.33 9.76
N PHE A 88 -25.77 -4.17 9.12
CA PHE A 88 -24.57 -3.42 8.75
C PHE A 88 -24.68 -1.94 9.09
N GLU A 89 -23.54 -1.29 9.25
CA GLU A 89 -23.40 0.16 9.38
C GLU A 89 -22.30 0.71 8.46
N VAL A 90 -22.44 1.96 8.03
CA VAL A 90 -21.44 2.62 7.19
C VAL A 90 -20.33 3.17 8.09
N MET A 91 -19.10 2.67 7.94
CA MET A 91 -17.92 3.21 8.63
C MET A 91 -17.29 4.35 7.84
N VAL A 92 -17.17 4.18 6.51
CA VAL A 92 -16.59 5.17 5.61
C VAL A 92 -17.54 5.40 4.46
N SER A 93 -17.99 6.64 4.29
CA SER A 93 -18.97 7.02 3.26
C SER A 93 -18.36 7.26 1.88
N ASN A 94 -17.06 7.60 1.83
CA ASN A 94 -16.28 7.76 0.60
C ASN A 94 -14.79 7.53 0.90
N VAL A 95 -14.25 6.39 0.47
CA VAL A 95 -12.83 6.05 0.65
C VAL A 95 -11.92 7.04 -0.06
N GLN A 96 -12.33 7.58 -1.22
CA GLN A 96 -11.52 8.56 -1.93
C GLN A 96 -11.27 9.83 -1.12
N SER A 97 -12.23 10.25 -0.28
CA SER A 97 -12.03 11.42 0.60
C SER A 97 -10.95 11.18 1.65
N LEU A 98 -10.77 9.96 2.13
CA LEU A 98 -9.65 9.61 3.03
C LEU A 98 -8.33 9.62 2.28
N ILE A 99 -8.29 9.06 1.07
CA ILE A 99 -7.09 9.07 0.20
C ILE A 99 -6.67 10.50 -0.13
N ASP A 100 -7.62 11.36 -0.48
CA ASP A 100 -7.35 12.76 -0.83
C ASP A 100 -6.85 13.56 0.39
N GLY A 101 -7.20 13.14 1.62
CA GLY A 101 -6.77 13.75 2.88
C GLY A 101 -5.56 13.09 3.56
N GLU A 102 -4.99 12.02 2.99
CA GLU A 102 -3.93 11.21 3.65
C GLU A 102 -2.61 12.00 3.82
N GLN A 103 -2.31 12.91 2.89
CA GLN A 103 -1.05 13.64 2.87
C GLN A 103 -1.24 15.06 3.39
N PRO A 104 -0.80 15.38 4.62
CA PRO A 104 -0.76 16.75 5.07
C PRO A 104 0.24 17.57 4.23
N PRO A 105 0.06 18.91 4.14
CA PRO A 105 1.06 19.79 3.54
C PRO A 105 2.43 19.57 4.17
N LYS A 106 3.50 19.62 3.36
CA LYS A 106 4.86 19.54 3.87
C LYS A 106 5.10 20.65 4.89
N THR A 107 5.64 20.29 6.05
CA THR A 107 6.09 21.25 7.05
C THR A 107 7.52 21.73 6.72
N THR A 108 7.96 22.80 7.37
CA THR A 108 9.36 23.29 7.22
C THR A 108 10.38 22.24 7.65
N ASP A 109 10.06 21.39 8.63
CA ASP A 109 10.93 20.31 9.09
C ASP A 109 11.07 19.25 7.99
N ASP A 110 9.97 18.85 7.33
CA ASP A 110 9.99 17.90 6.19
C ASP A 110 10.75 18.43 4.96
N LEU A 111 11.04 19.74 4.90
CA LEU A 111 11.85 20.34 3.83
C LEU A 111 13.34 20.24 4.12
N ASN A 112 13.72 20.10 5.40
CA ASN A 112 15.11 20.13 5.85
C ASN A 112 15.61 18.77 6.35
N ASP A 113 14.74 17.88 6.83
CA ASP A 113 15.08 16.56 7.36
C ASP A 113 13.91 15.56 7.19
N PHE A 114 14.17 14.28 7.40
CA PHE A 114 13.15 13.24 7.40
C PHE A 114 12.26 13.34 8.66
N GLY A 115 10.99 13.71 8.49
CA GLY A 115 10.02 13.86 9.57
C GLY A 115 9.31 12.56 9.98
N TRP A 116 8.50 12.63 11.05
CA TRP A 116 7.81 11.45 11.64
C TRP A 116 6.26 11.53 11.61
N THR A 117 5.70 12.57 10.99
CA THR A 117 4.26 12.89 11.03
C THR A 117 3.54 12.66 9.71
N ARG A 118 4.21 12.05 8.72
CA ARG A 118 3.65 11.77 7.39
C ARG A 118 4.27 10.54 6.74
N TYR A 119 3.59 10.02 5.71
CA TYR A 119 4.11 8.92 4.91
C TYR A 119 5.04 9.40 3.79
N TYR A 120 6.03 8.57 3.46
CA TYR A 120 7.06 8.87 2.48
C TYR A 120 7.04 7.84 1.33
N PRO A 121 7.36 8.26 0.10
CA PRO A 121 7.62 7.31 -0.98
C PRO A 121 8.89 6.50 -0.67
N LEU A 122 8.98 5.31 -1.25
CA LEU A 122 10.12 4.40 -1.06
C LEU A 122 11.48 5.09 -1.27
N SER A 123 11.61 5.91 -2.32
CA SER A 123 12.87 6.60 -2.63
C SER A 123 13.33 7.53 -1.51
N ALA A 124 12.42 8.22 -0.83
CA ALA A 124 12.76 9.08 0.31
C ALA A 124 13.19 8.25 1.53
N ILE A 125 12.60 7.07 1.74
CA ILE A 125 13.01 6.14 2.79
C ILE A 125 14.41 5.57 2.48
N GLU A 126 14.69 5.24 1.23
CA GLU A 126 16.02 4.77 0.79
C GLU A 126 17.08 5.85 0.97
N THR A 127 16.79 7.11 0.63
CA THR A 127 17.68 8.24 0.91
C THR A 127 17.90 8.42 2.41
N PHE A 128 16.86 8.30 3.23
CA PHE A 128 17.00 8.35 4.68
C PHE A 128 17.91 7.23 5.21
N ILE A 129 17.84 6.03 4.64
CA ILE A 129 18.76 4.93 4.98
C ILE A 129 20.20 5.33 4.65
N ASP A 130 20.45 5.92 3.48
CA ASP A 130 21.78 6.40 3.07
C ASP A 130 22.31 7.47 4.03
N ASP A 131 21.48 8.46 4.38
CA ASP A 131 21.84 9.53 5.31
C ASP A 131 22.22 9.00 6.70
N ILE A 132 21.52 7.98 7.21
CA ILE A 132 21.86 7.35 8.49
C ILE A 132 23.20 6.61 8.42
N LEU A 133 23.47 5.91 7.30
CA LEU A 133 24.74 5.20 7.10
C LEU A 133 25.94 6.15 7.06
N ASP A 134 25.78 7.28 6.38
CA ASP A 134 26.82 8.31 6.25
C ASP A 134 27.02 9.11 7.54
N LYS A 135 25.95 9.33 8.30
CA LYS A 135 26.00 10.05 9.58
C LYS A 135 26.61 9.23 10.71
N TYR A 136 26.47 7.90 10.70
CA TYR A 136 26.91 7.01 11.78
C TYR A 136 27.79 5.83 11.34
N PRO A 137 28.80 6.02 10.48
CA PRO A 137 29.52 4.93 9.79
C PRO A 137 30.31 4.00 10.72
N ARG A 138 30.56 4.40 11.97
CA ARG A 138 31.24 3.57 12.97
C ARG A 138 30.35 2.46 13.55
N VAL A 139 29.04 2.64 13.48
CA VAL A 139 28.07 1.77 14.18
C VAL A 139 26.96 1.28 13.26
N THR A 140 26.84 1.82 12.05
CA THR A 140 25.88 1.39 11.04
C THR A 140 26.58 0.81 9.83
N SER A 141 26.02 -0.25 9.25
CA SER A 141 26.42 -0.79 7.95
C SER A 141 25.21 -1.22 7.14
N GLN A 142 25.26 -1.05 5.82
CA GLN A 142 24.19 -1.50 4.93
C GLN A 142 24.07 -3.02 4.95
N ILE A 143 22.83 -3.52 4.89
CA ILE A 143 22.52 -4.92 4.57
C ILE A 143 21.60 -4.97 3.34
N ASP A 144 21.87 -5.92 2.46
CA ASP A 144 21.01 -6.27 1.32
C ASP A 144 20.49 -7.68 1.57
N ILE A 145 19.21 -7.83 1.89
CA ILE A 145 18.64 -9.14 2.25
C ILE A 145 18.02 -9.87 1.06
N GLY A 146 17.93 -9.21 -0.11
CA GLY A 146 17.43 -9.83 -1.32
C GLY A 146 17.03 -8.82 -2.39
N THR A 147 16.22 -9.31 -3.32
CA THR A 147 15.65 -8.53 -4.42
C THR A 147 14.15 -8.82 -4.49
N SER A 148 13.35 -7.76 -4.59
CA SER A 148 11.90 -7.86 -4.79
C SER A 148 11.55 -8.43 -6.16
N PHE A 149 10.27 -8.75 -6.37
CA PHE A 149 9.76 -9.26 -7.64
C PHE A 149 10.08 -8.33 -8.83
N GLU A 150 10.00 -7.01 -8.62
CA GLU A 150 10.28 -6.02 -9.67
C GLU A 150 11.78 -5.63 -9.74
N GLY A 151 12.68 -6.39 -9.12
CA GLY A 151 14.12 -6.18 -9.23
C GLY A 151 14.71 -5.12 -8.30
N ARG A 152 13.94 -4.54 -7.37
CA ARG A 152 14.46 -3.59 -6.38
C ARG A 152 15.18 -4.30 -5.25
N LYS A 153 16.31 -3.75 -4.81
CA LYS A 153 17.05 -4.24 -3.63
C LYS A 153 16.21 -4.11 -2.37
N ILE A 154 16.21 -5.15 -1.54
CA ILE A 154 15.61 -5.09 -0.21
C ILE A 154 16.73 -4.72 0.76
N ARG A 155 16.77 -3.43 1.12
CA ARG A 155 17.83 -2.82 1.90
C ARG A 155 17.44 -2.73 3.37
N GLY A 156 18.42 -2.73 4.25
CA GLY A 156 18.25 -2.45 5.67
C GLY A 156 19.52 -1.88 6.29
N ILE A 157 19.44 -1.57 7.59
CA ILE A 157 20.57 -1.06 8.38
C ILE A 157 20.90 -2.08 9.46
N LYS A 158 22.15 -2.55 9.50
CA LYS A 158 22.71 -3.25 10.65
C LYS A 158 23.31 -2.20 11.59
N ILE A 159 22.91 -2.23 12.86
CA ILE A 159 23.46 -1.39 13.92
C ILE A 159 24.27 -2.28 14.86
N SER A 160 25.56 -2.04 15.01
CA SER A 160 26.40 -2.75 15.98
C SER A 160 27.65 -1.98 16.37
N TYR A 161 27.99 -2.02 17.66
CA TYR A 161 29.24 -1.47 18.19
C TYR A 161 30.40 -2.48 18.20
N LYS A 162 30.12 -3.79 18.05
CA LYS A 162 31.14 -4.86 18.02
C LYS A 162 30.63 -6.11 17.29
N GLU A 163 31.54 -6.98 16.87
CA GLU A 163 31.20 -8.27 16.27
C GLU A 163 30.74 -9.30 17.31
N GLY A 164 29.97 -10.30 16.86
CA GLY A 164 29.55 -11.45 17.68
C GLY A 164 28.43 -11.19 18.70
N ASN A 165 27.71 -10.07 18.60
CA ASN A 165 26.53 -9.81 19.43
C ASN A 165 25.34 -10.70 19.01
N PRO A 166 24.47 -11.11 19.96
CA PRO A 166 23.14 -11.60 19.63
C PRO A 166 22.38 -10.57 18.78
N GLY A 167 21.67 -11.05 17.75
CA GLY A 167 20.93 -10.20 16.82
C GLY A 167 19.47 -10.02 17.22
N ILE A 168 18.94 -8.82 16.99
CA ILE A 168 17.50 -8.54 16.99
C ILE A 168 17.13 -8.15 15.56
N PHE A 169 16.12 -8.79 15.01
CA PHE A 169 15.59 -8.48 13.69
C PHE A 169 14.29 -7.70 13.83
N ILE A 170 14.18 -6.59 13.12
CA ILE A 170 13.00 -5.73 13.09
C ILE A 170 12.68 -5.46 11.62
N GLU A 171 11.45 -5.79 11.22
CA GLU A 171 10.89 -5.47 9.92
C GLU A 171 9.49 -4.85 10.06
N SER A 172 9.00 -4.26 8.97
CA SER A 172 7.66 -3.70 8.89
C SER A 172 7.13 -3.81 7.46
N ASN A 173 5.79 -3.85 7.34
CA ASN A 173 5.06 -3.77 6.06
C ASN A 173 5.25 -5.01 5.15
N ILE A 174 4.70 -6.16 5.59
CA ILE A 174 4.74 -7.47 4.91
C ILE A 174 3.44 -7.80 4.17
#